data_AF-A0A925TCP2-F1
#
_entry.id   AF-A0A925TCP2-F1
#
_cell.length_a   1.000
_cell.length_b   1.000
_cell.length_c   1.000
_cell.angle_alpha   90.00
_cell.angle_beta   90.00
_cell.angle_gamma   90.00
#
_symmetry.space_group_name_H-M   'P 1'
#
loop_
_entity.id
_entity.type
_entity.pdbx_description
1 polymer ?
#
loop_
_entity_poly.entity_id
_entity_poly.type
_entity_poly.pdbx_seq_one_letter_code
_entity_poly.pdbx_strand_id
1 'polypeptide(L)'
;MILDFGGSELVQFDGRALSFGNANGEDILVYPSVALMPRRDGQFALIDIREISLDFRSVQFVEEDAVPADAKVVHETWAKVNKNGSPDLRFKGNYRIPVCLYGRLLFTSPGGLREEYQFSNIEAVENFSRAFDAYKITLPQLGVRVS
;
A
#
# COMPACT_ATOMS: atom_id res chain seq x y z
N MET A 1 3.87 0.87 8.66
CA MET A 1 3.23 1.71 7.64
C MET A 1 1.96 2.27 8.23
N ILE A 2 1.70 3.56 8.04
CA ILE A 2 0.48 4.21 8.50
C ILE A 2 -0.22 4.75 7.25
N LEU A 3 -1.47 4.32 7.04
CA LEU A 3 -2.40 4.93 6.10
C LEU A 3 -3.31 5.83 6.93
N ASP A 4 -3.31 7.13 6.66
CA ASP A 4 -4.08 8.13 7.41
C ASP A 4 -4.49 9.28 6.48
N PHE A 5 -5.00 10.36 7.03
CA PHE A 5 -5.31 11.59 6.33
C PHE A 5 -4.40 12.72 6.81
N GLY A 6 -3.77 13.42 5.88
CA GLY A 6 -2.83 14.52 6.14
C GLY A 6 -3.17 15.79 5.37
N GLY A 7 -2.32 16.81 5.55
CA GLY A 7 -2.36 18.06 4.81
C GLY A 7 -0.95 18.58 4.57
N SER A 8 -0.81 19.56 3.69
CA SER A 8 0.47 20.24 3.41
C SER A 8 0.25 21.73 3.26
N GLU A 9 1.20 22.54 3.70
CA GLU A 9 1.20 23.98 3.44
C GLU A 9 1.42 24.30 1.95
N LEU A 10 1.88 23.32 1.16
CA LEU A 10 2.15 23.46 -0.28
C LEU A 10 0.87 23.40 -1.13
N VAL A 11 -0.22 22.82 -0.61
CA VAL A 11 -1.49 22.66 -1.34
C VAL A 11 -2.64 23.11 -0.44
N GLN A 12 -3.32 24.18 -0.83
CA GLN A 12 -4.56 24.59 -0.18
C GLN A 12 -5.69 23.67 -0.61
N PHE A 13 -6.22 22.91 0.34
CA PHE A 13 -7.34 22.01 0.15
C PHE A 13 -8.18 22.01 1.42
N ASP A 14 -9.48 22.29 1.31
CA ASP A 14 -10.38 22.35 2.47
C ASP A 14 -10.58 20.98 3.15
N GLY A 15 -10.25 19.89 2.44
CA GLY A 15 -10.25 18.53 2.96
C GLY A 15 -8.87 18.08 3.47
N ARG A 16 -8.72 16.76 3.63
CA ARG A 16 -7.44 16.13 3.94
C ARG A 16 -7.03 15.18 2.82
N ALA A 17 -5.75 15.21 2.45
CA ALA A 17 -5.17 14.25 1.52
C ALA A 17 -5.10 12.87 2.15
N LEU A 18 -5.26 11.83 1.34
CA LEU A 18 -4.93 10.47 1.77
C LEU A 18 -3.40 10.37 1.88
N SER A 19 -2.90 9.95 3.03
CA SER A 19 -1.48 9.87 3.33
C SER A 19 -1.00 8.42 3.35
N PHE A 20 -0.06 8.09 2.48
CA PHE A 20 0.67 6.84 2.49
C PHE A 20 2.06 7.05 3.10
N GLY A 21 2.25 6.55 4.31
CA GLY A 21 3.52 6.65 5.02
C GLY A 21 4.66 5.92 4.30
N ASN A 22 5.78 6.61 4.07
CA ASN A 22 7.01 6.05 3.50
C ASN A 22 8.02 5.76 4.63
N ALA A 23 8.77 4.66 4.54
CA ALA A 23 9.81 4.31 5.52
C ALA A 23 10.88 5.41 5.69
N ASN A 24 11.13 6.21 4.65
CA ASN A 24 12.09 7.31 4.69
C ASN A 24 11.48 8.62 5.24
N GLY A 25 10.16 8.65 5.51
CA GLY A 25 9.41 9.84 5.92
C GLY A 25 9.12 10.83 4.80
N GLU A 26 9.38 10.45 3.54
CA GLU A 26 8.94 11.17 2.34
C GLU A 26 7.57 10.59 1.91
N ASP A 27 6.55 10.86 2.73
CA ASP A 27 5.20 10.31 2.57
C ASP A 27 4.54 10.77 1.25
N ILE A 28 3.64 9.95 0.71
CA ILE A 28 2.82 10.33 -0.44
C ILE A 28 1.48 10.88 0.05
N LEU A 29 1.22 12.15 -0.22
CA LEU A 29 -0.07 12.79 0.01
C LEU A 29 -0.86 12.82 -1.30
N VAL A 30 -1.93 12.02 -1.37
CA VAL A 30 -2.83 11.94 -2.54
C VAL A 30 -3.99 12.91 -2.36
N TYR A 31 -3.96 13.98 -3.15
CA TYR A 31 -5.05 14.94 -3.34
C TYR A 31 -5.91 14.53 -4.55
N PRO A 32 -7.09 15.15 -4.77
CA PRO A 32 -7.96 14.81 -5.89
C PRO A 32 -7.28 14.77 -7.27
N SER A 33 -6.44 15.75 -7.62
CA SER A 33 -5.81 15.80 -8.96
C SER A 33 -4.32 15.46 -8.95
N VAL A 34 -3.66 15.50 -7.80
CA VAL A 34 -2.20 15.42 -7.68
C VAL A 34 -1.79 14.59 -6.48
N ALA A 35 -0.68 13.88 -6.60
CA ALA A 35 0.06 13.38 -5.45
C ALA A 35 1.24 14.31 -5.17
N LEU A 36 1.43 14.63 -3.90
CA LEU A 36 2.53 15.45 -3.39
C LEU A 36 3.43 14.57 -2.53
N MET A 37 4.74 14.65 -2.76
CA MET A 37 5.75 13.98 -1.95
C MET A 37 6.75 15.01 -1.42
N PRO A 38 6.53 15.53 -0.20
CA PRO A 38 7.47 16.43 0.44
C PRO A 38 8.77 15.71 0.80
N ARG A 39 9.89 16.40 0.67
CA ARG A 39 11.22 15.93 1.06
C ARG A 39 11.73 16.73 2.25
N ARG A 40 12.59 16.12 3.05
CA ARG A 40 13.14 16.75 4.27
C ARG A 40 14.00 17.99 3.99
N ASP A 41 14.55 18.09 2.79
CA ASP A 41 15.36 19.22 2.32
C ASP A 41 14.52 20.42 1.85
N GLY A 42 13.19 20.36 1.98
CA GLY A 42 12.26 21.39 1.55
C GLY A 42 11.87 21.29 0.07
N GLN A 43 12.45 20.36 -0.70
CA GLN A 43 11.99 20.05 -2.05
C GLN A 43 10.73 19.18 -2.01
N PHE A 44 10.04 19.06 -3.14
CA PHE A 44 8.89 18.17 -3.26
C PHE A 44 8.73 17.68 -4.69
N ALA A 45 8.15 16.49 -4.85
CA ALA A 45 7.64 16.03 -6.13
C ALA A 45 6.13 16.27 -6.18
N LEU A 46 5.65 16.77 -7.32
CA LEU A 46 4.22 16.88 -7.62
C LEU A 46 3.95 16.01 -8.85
N ILE A 47 3.04 15.05 -8.71
CA ILE A 47 2.76 14.04 -9.73
C ILE A 47 1.28 14.14 -10.06
N ASP A 48 0.93 14.24 -11.34
CA ASP A 48 -0.46 14.14 -11.76
C ASP A 48 -0.97 12.74 -11.43
N ILE A 49 -2.10 12.63 -10.74
CA ILE A 49 -2.65 11.33 -10.32
C ILE A 49 -2.94 10.42 -11.53
N ARG A 50 -3.16 11.00 -12.73
CA ARG A 50 -3.35 10.26 -13.98
C ARG A 50 -2.09 9.52 -14.43
N GLU A 51 -0.91 9.98 -14.02
CA GLU A 51 0.38 9.34 -14.31
C GLU A 51 0.73 8.22 -13.33
N ILE A 52 0.05 8.14 -12.19
CA ILE A 52 0.28 7.11 -11.18
C ILE A 52 -0.40 5.81 -11.59
N SER A 53 0.36 4.74 -11.73
CA SER A 53 -0.15 3.39 -11.97
C SER A 53 -0.04 2.55 -10.71
N LEU A 54 -1.12 1.83 -10.38
CA LEU A 54 -1.17 0.90 -9.27
C LEU A 54 -1.11 -0.54 -9.78
N ASP A 55 -0.11 -1.31 -9.36
CA ASP A 55 0.00 -2.76 -9.59
C ASP A 55 -0.39 -3.50 -8.31
N PHE A 56 -1.62 -4.01 -8.28
CA PHE A 56 -2.15 -4.82 -7.20
C PHE A 56 -1.83 -6.31 -7.40
N ARG A 57 -1.33 -6.98 -6.36
CA ARG A 57 -1.11 -8.44 -6.35
C ARG A 57 -1.43 -9.04 -4.99
N SER A 58 -1.85 -10.29 -4.97
CA SER A 58 -1.91 -11.08 -3.74
C SER A 58 -0.54 -11.67 -3.39
N VAL A 59 -0.16 -11.63 -2.12
CA VAL A 59 1.08 -12.26 -1.61
C VAL A 59 0.81 -12.94 -0.28
N GLN A 60 1.52 -14.03 -0.01
CA GLN A 60 1.41 -14.77 1.25
C GLN A 60 2.55 -14.40 2.19
N PHE A 61 2.22 -14.13 3.45
CA PHE A 61 3.18 -13.87 4.53
C PHE A 61 3.01 -14.87 5.66
N VAL A 62 4.14 -15.33 6.19
CA VAL A 62 4.18 -16.11 7.43
C VAL A 62 4.14 -15.09 8.58
N GLU A 63 3.10 -15.15 9.40
CA GLU A 63 2.92 -14.23 10.54
C GLU A 63 3.33 -14.92 11.84
N GLU A 64 4.57 -14.70 12.26
CA GLU A 64 5.12 -15.27 13.50
C GLU A 64 4.63 -14.58 14.77
N ASP A 65 4.17 -13.33 14.64
CA ASP A 65 3.61 -12.54 15.73
C ASP A 65 2.08 -12.64 15.77
N ALA A 66 1.38 -11.53 16.02
CA ALA A 66 -0.07 -11.47 16.01
C ALA A 66 -0.60 -11.26 14.59
N VAL A 67 -1.43 -12.19 14.12
CA VAL A 67 -2.18 -12.03 12.87
C VAL A 67 -3.10 -10.81 12.97
N PRO A 68 -3.07 -9.87 12.02
CA PRO A 68 -4.01 -8.76 12.00
C PRO A 68 -5.46 -9.25 11.92
N ALA A 69 -6.37 -8.60 12.64
CA ALA A 69 -7.76 -9.04 12.76
C ALA A 69 -8.53 -9.02 11.43
N ASP A 70 -8.05 -8.24 10.45
CA ASP A 70 -8.61 -8.10 9.10
C ASP A 70 -7.84 -8.91 8.04
N ALA A 71 -6.82 -9.68 8.44
CA ALA A 71 -6.07 -10.56 7.55
C ALA A 71 -6.82 -11.87 7.28
N LYS A 72 -6.69 -12.38 6.06
CA LYS A 72 -7.19 -13.70 5.68
C LYS A 72 -6.11 -14.77 5.86
N VAL A 73 -6.26 -15.64 6.86
CA VAL A 73 -5.41 -16.83 6.99
C VAL A 73 -5.77 -17.84 5.90
N VAL A 74 -4.79 -18.25 5.08
CA VAL A 74 -4.99 -19.19 3.96
C VAL A 74 -4.57 -20.61 4.29
N HIS A 75 -3.53 -20.77 5.08
CA HIS A 75 -3.11 -22.06 5.64
C HIS A 75 -2.20 -21.85 6.85
N GLU A 76 -1.69 -22.93 7.41
CA GLU A 76 -0.64 -22.91 8.44
C GLU A 76 0.64 -23.54 7.87
N THR A 77 1.79 -23.10 8.36
CA THR A 77 3.09 -23.74 8.14
C THR A 77 3.73 -24.11 9.49
N TRP A 78 4.92 -24.71 9.48
CA TRP A 78 5.66 -25.02 10.71
C TRP A 78 6.85 -24.07 10.90
N ALA A 79 7.16 -23.73 12.15
CA ALA A 79 8.32 -22.89 12.49
C ALA A 79 9.66 -23.51 12.06
N LYS A 80 9.73 -24.84 12.01
CA LYS A 80 10.83 -25.60 11.42
C LYS A 80 10.29 -26.63 10.44
N VAL A 81 10.61 -26.47 9.15
CA VAL A 81 10.17 -27.36 8.06
C VAL A 81 11.33 -28.15 7.46
N ASN A 82 11.02 -29.37 7.02
CA ASN A 82 11.87 -30.13 6.11
C ASN A 82 11.84 -29.50 4.70
N LYS A 83 12.73 -29.94 3.80
CA LYS A 83 12.75 -29.50 2.39
C LYS A 83 11.42 -29.67 1.65
N ASN A 84 10.54 -30.56 2.12
CA ASN A 84 9.22 -30.82 1.56
C ASN A 84 8.07 -30.09 2.28
N GLY A 85 8.35 -29.20 3.23
CA GLY A 85 7.34 -28.44 3.99
C GLY A 85 6.72 -29.18 5.18
N SER A 86 7.02 -30.47 5.38
CA SER A 86 6.57 -31.21 6.57
C SER A 86 7.28 -30.74 7.85
N PRO A 87 6.68 -30.91 9.06
CA PRO A 87 7.34 -30.51 10.29
C PRO A 87 8.65 -31.26 10.51
N ASP A 88 9.72 -30.54 10.86
CA ASP A 88 10.94 -31.16 11.33
C ASP A 88 10.74 -31.61 12.80
N LEU A 89 10.53 -32.92 12.98
CA LEU A 89 10.22 -33.55 14.27
C LEU A 89 11.43 -33.64 15.21
N ARG A 90 12.63 -33.26 14.76
CA ARG A 90 13.83 -33.22 15.63
C ARG A 90 13.80 -32.01 16.58
N PHE A 91 13.04 -30.97 16.22
CA PHE A 91 12.88 -29.77 17.03
C PHE A 91 11.74 -29.96 18.04
N LYS A 92 12.09 -30.19 19.31
CA LYS A 92 11.12 -30.26 20.40
C LYS A 92 10.44 -28.89 20.57
N GLY A 93 9.11 -28.87 20.55
CA GLY A 93 8.33 -27.62 20.65
C GLY A 93 8.14 -26.89 19.32
N ASN A 94 8.38 -27.55 18.18
CA ASN A 94 8.01 -27.01 16.88
C ASN A 94 6.49 -26.75 16.82
N TYR A 95 6.10 -25.54 16.45
CA TYR A 95 4.72 -25.06 16.45
C TYR A 95 4.29 -24.60 15.06
N ARG A 96 2.98 -24.44 14.88
CA ARG A 96 2.40 -23.97 13.62
C ARG A 96 2.34 -22.45 13.59
N ILE A 97 2.61 -21.88 12.42
CA ILE A 97 2.57 -20.45 12.17
C ILE A 97 1.51 -20.18 11.08
N PRO A 98 0.58 -19.24 11.29
CA PRO A 98 -0.36 -18.83 10.27
C PRO A 98 0.33 -18.27 9.04
N VAL A 99 -0.18 -18.63 7.86
CA VAL A 99 0.15 -18.00 6.59
C VAL A 99 -1.05 -17.17 6.14
N CYS A 100 -0.84 -15.86 6.05
CA CYS A 100 -1.87 -14.87 5.77
C CYS A 100 -1.73 -14.33 4.35
N LEU A 101 -2.85 -14.00 3.73
CA LEU A 101 -2.90 -13.39 2.41
C LEU A 101 -2.99 -11.87 2.55
N TYR A 102 -2.02 -11.18 1.98
CA TYR A 102 -1.92 -9.73 1.94
C TYR A 102 -2.13 -9.20 0.52
N GLY A 103 -2.60 -7.96 0.44
CA GLY A 103 -2.59 -7.17 -0.78
C GLY A 103 -1.28 -6.39 -0.89
N ARG A 104 -0.49 -6.69 -1.92
CA ARG A 104 0.64 -5.88 -2.39
C ARG A 104 0.10 -4.81 -3.33
N LEU A 105 0.43 -3.55 -3.09
CA LEU A 105 0.09 -2.43 -3.95
C LEU A 105 1.36 -1.65 -4.30
N LEU A 106 1.76 -1.68 -5.58
CA LEU A 106 2.92 -0.95 -6.07
C LEU A 106 2.48 0.31 -6.83
N PHE A 107 2.86 1.48 -6.33
CA PHE A 107 2.71 2.77 -6.97
C PHE A 107 3.88 3.02 -7.90
N THR A 108 3.61 3.40 -9.16
CA THR A 108 4.64 3.78 -10.13
C THR A 108 4.25 5.02 -10.94
N SER A 109 5.23 5.80 -11.39
CA SER A 109 5.03 6.84 -12.41
C SER A 109 6.21 6.92 -13.38
N PRO A 110 6.03 7.48 -14.59
CA PRO A 110 7.14 7.75 -15.52
C PRO A 110 8.19 8.70 -14.92
N GLY A 111 7.76 9.59 -14.02
CA GLY A 111 8.62 10.54 -13.31
C GLY A 111 9.48 9.94 -12.19
N GLY A 112 9.45 8.61 -12.00
CA GLY A 112 10.34 7.91 -11.07
C GLY A 112 9.72 7.55 -9.71
N LEU A 113 8.42 7.78 -9.50
CA LEU A 113 7.74 7.22 -8.33
C LEU A 113 7.81 5.69 -8.41
N ARG A 114 8.23 5.05 -7.31
CA ARG A 114 8.19 3.60 -7.14
C ARG A 114 8.11 3.25 -5.65
N GLU A 115 6.89 3.10 -5.15
CA GLU A 115 6.64 2.81 -3.74
C GLU A 115 5.72 1.61 -3.58
N GLU A 116 6.06 0.70 -2.66
CA GLU A 116 5.34 -0.55 -2.47
C GLU A 116 4.77 -0.65 -1.06
N TYR A 117 3.51 -1.06 -1.00
CA TYR A 117 2.77 -1.22 0.24
C TYR A 117 2.19 -2.63 0.35
N GLN A 118 2.05 -3.12 1.58
CA GLN A 118 1.53 -4.43 1.94
C GLN A 118 0.42 -4.20 2.96
N PHE A 119 -0.77 -4.73 2.70
CA PHE A 119 -1.94 -4.56 3.57
C PHE A 119 -2.55 -5.91 3.90
N SER A 120 -2.92 -6.09 5.17
CA SER A 120 -3.56 -7.31 5.68
C SER A 120 -4.94 -7.54 5.05
N ASN A 121 -5.71 -6.47 4.86
CA ASN A 121 -7.02 -6.55 4.19
C ASN A 121 -6.87 -6.49 2.67
N ILE A 122 -6.72 -7.66 2.06
CA ILE A 122 -6.56 -7.79 0.60
C ILE A 122 -7.75 -7.23 -0.20
N GLU A 123 -8.98 -7.46 0.28
CA GLU A 123 -10.21 -7.04 -0.42
C GLU A 123 -10.31 -5.51 -0.47
N ALA A 124 -9.96 -4.84 0.64
CA ALA A 124 -9.93 -3.38 0.69
C ALA A 124 -8.95 -2.78 -0.32
N VAL A 125 -7.76 -3.36 -0.46
CA VAL A 125 -6.74 -2.87 -1.41
C VAL A 125 -7.13 -3.12 -2.85
N GLU A 126 -7.70 -4.29 -3.14
CA GLU A 126 -8.18 -4.59 -4.49
C GLU A 126 -9.26 -3.59 -4.91
N ASN A 127 -10.22 -3.33 -4.02
CA ASN A 127 -11.26 -2.33 -4.24
C ASN A 127 -10.69 -0.93 -4.39
N PHE A 128 -9.70 -0.55 -3.57
CA PHE A 128 -9.01 0.72 -3.69
C PHE A 128 -8.33 0.87 -5.06
N SER A 129 -7.58 -0.14 -5.52
CA SER A 129 -6.90 -0.12 -6.82
C SER A 129 -7.90 0.10 -7.96
N ARG A 130 -9.02 -0.63 -7.95
CA ARG A 130 -10.08 -0.47 -8.95
C ARG A 130 -10.74 0.91 -8.89
N ALA A 131 -11.02 1.41 -7.69
CA ALA A 131 -11.61 2.73 -7.51
C ALA A 131 -10.66 3.84 -7.98
N PHE A 132 -9.35 3.69 -7.73
CA PHE A 132 -8.32 4.63 -8.18
C PHE A 132 -8.23 4.68 -9.71
N ASP A 133 -8.24 3.53 -10.38
CA ASP A 133 -8.25 3.48 -11.84
C ASP A 133 -9.51 4.11 -12.45
N ALA A 134 -10.68 3.80 -11.87
CA ALA A 134 -11.93 4.43 -12.29
C ALA A 134 -11.90 5.96 -12.08
N TYR A 135 -11.36 6.41 -10.94
CA TYR A 135 -11.22 7.82 -10.62
C TYR A 135 -10.36 8.56 -11.67
N LYS A 136 -9.20 8.01 -12.04
CA LYS A 136 -8.32 8.56 -13.08
C LYS A 136 -9.02 8.78 -14.41
N ILE A 137 -9.90 7.85 -14.81
CA ILE A 137 -10.67 7.93 -16.06
C ILE A 137 -11.70 9.06 -16.01
N THR A 138 -12.30 9.32 -14.83
CA THR A 138 -13.33 10.36 -14.67
C THR A 138 -12.77 11.78 -14.55
N LEU A 139 -11.53 11.95 -14.07
CA LEU A 139 -10.92 13.26 -13.85
C LEU A 139 -10.90 14.19 -15.10
N PRO A 140 -10.54 13.73 -16.31
CA PRO A 140 -10.63 14.55 -17.51
C PRO A 140 -12.03 15.10 -17.82
N GLN A 141 -13.08 14.41 -17.36
CA GLN A 141 -14.48 14.78 -17.62
C GLN A 141 -14.99 15.87 -16.66
N LEU A 142 -14.26 16.15 -15.57
CA LEU A 142 -14.62 17.14 -14.56
C LEU A 142 -14.19 18.57 -14.91
N GLY A 143 -13.50 18.78 -16.03
CA GLY A 143 -13.40 20.11 -16.66
C GLY A 143 -13.01 21.26 -15.72
N VAL A 144 -12.06 21.06 -14.81
CA VAL A 144 -11.50 22.17 -14.03
C VAL A 144 -10.65 23.01 -15.00
N ARG A 145 -11.30 23.95 -15.67
CA ARG A 145 -10.63 25.11 -16.23
C ARG A 145 -10.12 25.90 -15.04
N VAL A 146 -8.81 25.82 -14.80
CA VAL A 146 -8.13 26.84 -14.00
C VAL A 146 -8.14 28.09 -14.88
N SER A 147 -9.14 28.94 -14.66
CA SER A 147 -9.20 30.30 -15.19
C SER A 147 -8.40 31.24 -14.29
#